data_AF-A0A2T3LRP2-F1
#
_entry.id   AF-A0A2T3LRP2-F1
#
_cell.length_a   1.000
_cell.length_b   1.000
_cell.length_c   1.000
_cell.angle_alpha   90.00
_cell.angle_beta   90.00
_cell.angle_gamma   90.00
#
_symmetry.space_group_name_H-M   'P 1'
#
loop_
_entity.id
_entity.type
_entity.pdbx_description
1 polymer ?
#
loop_
_entity_poly.entity_id
_entity_poly.type
_entity_poly.pdbx_seq_one_letter_code
_entity_poly.pdbx_strand_id
1 'polypeptide(L)'
;MEKLTQLEQQIEQLLQQQDYPDDFPQQLENLVALRHQEVENILGQPDLTRVVFDDVVARTKALKSLIQKHKDIIGERLVRSKKSKQSLSLYSNIQQNGL
;
A
#
# COMPACT_ATOMS: atom_id res chain seq x y z
N MET A 1 -12.57 -4.57 -15.13
CA MET A 1 -13.01 -3.83 -13.92
C MET A 1 -12.81 -4.60 -12.62
N GLU A 2 -13.12 -5.90 -12.56
CA GLU A 2 -12.96 -6.70 -11.33
C GLU A 2 -11.52 -6.69 -10.78
N LYS A 3 -10.52 -6.90 -11.64
CA LYS A 3 -9.10 -6.87 -11.26
C LYS A 3 -8.67 -5.51 -10.69
N LEU A 4 -9.15 -4.40 -11.26
CA LEU A 4 -8.88 -3.06 -10.73
C LEU A 4 -9.46 -2.90 -9.31
N THR A 5 -10.65 -3.44 -9.06
CA THR A 5 -11.28 -3.44 -7.74
C THR A 5 -10.50 -4.28 -6.72
N GLN A 6 -10.05 -5.47 -7.11
CA GLN A 6 -9.25 -6.32 -6.23
C GLN A 6 -7.92 -5.66 -5.85
N LEU A 7 -7.25 -5.01 -6.80
CA LEU A 7 -6.00 -4.28 -6.55
C LEU A 7 -6.23 -3.11 -5.58
N GLU A 8 -7.29 -2.34 -5.78
CA GLU A 8 -7.62 -1.22 -4.89
C GLU A 8 -7.96 -1.68 -3.47
N GLN A 9 -8.69 -2.78 -3.32
CA GLN A 9 -8.98 -3.37 -2.01
C GLN A 9 -7.71 -3.86 -1.31
N GLN A 10 -6.79 -4.49 -2.04
CA GLN A 10 -5.50 -4.93 -1.48
C GLN A 10 -4.66 -3.73 -1.02
N ILE A 11 -4.63 -2.65 -1.80
CA ILE A 11 -3.94 -1.41 -1.39
C ILE A 11 -4.59 -0.85 -0.12
N GLU A 12 -5.92 -0.76 -0.07
CA GLU A 12 -6.63 -0.24 1.09
C GLU A 12 -6.37 -1.08 2.34
N GLN A 13 -6.44 -2.41 2.24
CA GLN A 13 -6.14 -3.33 3.33
C GLN A 13 -4.71 -3.14 3.83
N LEU A 14 -3.74 -3.09 2.92
CA LEU A 14 -2.33 -2.87 3.26
C LEU A 14 -2.14 -1.55 4.01
N LEU A 15 -2.78 -0.46 3.56
CA LEU A 15 -2.69 0.85 4.22
C LEU A 15 -3.34 0.88 5.61
N GLN A 16 -4.40 0.11 5.82
CA GLN A 16 -5.15 0.06 7.09
C GLN A 16 -4.53 -0.87 8.14
N GLN A 17 -3.53 -1.69 7.80
CA GLN A 17 -2.86 -2.58 8.74
C GLN A 17 -2.32 -1.82 9.96
N GLN A 18 -2.55 -2.38 11.15
CA GLN A 18 -2.09 -1.80 12.40
C GLN A 18 -0.56 -1.79 12.49
N ASP A 19 0.06 -2.88 12.04
CA ASP A 19 1.50 -3.06 11.95
C ASP A 19 1.92 -3.34 10.51
N TYR A 20 2.92 -2.62 10.03
CA TYR A 20 3.42 -2.82 8.68
C TYR A 20 4.53 -3.89 8.64
N PRO A 21 4.44 -4.83 7.69
CA PRO A 21 5.51 -5.78 7.45
C PRO A 21 6.77 -5.07 6.94
N ASP A 22 7.93 -5.73 7.02
CA ASP A 22 9.22 -5.12 6.65
C ASP A 22 9.29 -4.74 5.16
N ASP A 23 8.56 -5.47 4.33
CA ASP A 23 8.46 -5.27 2.89
C ASP A 23 7.25 -4.39 2.50
N PHE A 24 6.54 -3.78 3.46
CA PHE A 24 5.40 -2.91 3.20
C PHE A 24 5.64 -1.88 2.08
N PRO A 25 6.77 -1.13 2.05
CA PRO A 25 7.01 -0.17 0.97
C PRO A 25 7.04 -0.84 -0.41
N GLN A 26 7.68 -2.01 -0.50
CA GLN A 26 7.79 -2.78 -1.74
C GLN A 26 6.43 -3.36 -2.16
N GLN A 27 5.64 -3.88 -1.20
CA GLN A 27 4.30 -4.39 -1.47
C GLN A 27 3.38 -3.28 -2.00
N LEU A 28 3.41 -2.10 -1.37
CA LEU A 28 2.62 -0.96 -1.80
C LEU A 28 3.01 -0.49 -3.20
N GLU A 29 4.32 -0.38 -3.48
CA GLU A 29 4.83 -0.02 -4.80
C GLU A 29 4.37 -1.02 -5.87
N ASN A 30 4.50 -2.33 -5.61
CA ASN A 30 4.09 -3.38 -6.54
C ASN A 30 2.60 -3.32 -6.84
N LEU A 31 1.76 -3.16 -5.81
CA LEU A 31 0.31 -3.08 -5.97
C LEU A 31 -0.12 -1.84 -6.77
N VAL A 32 0.50 -0.68 -6.52
CA VAL A 32 0.23 0.55 -7.27
C VAL A 32 0.67 0.42 -8.72
N ALA A 33 1.82 -0.20 -8.98
CA ALA A 33 2.30 -0.46 -10.34
C ALA A 33 1.35 -1.40 -11.12
N LEU A 34 0.92 -2.50 -10.50
CA LEU A 34 -0.07 -3.41 -11.10
C LEU A 34 -1.40 -2.72 -11.38
N ARG A 35 -1.84 -1.82 -10.47
CA ARG A 35 -3.03 -1.01 -10.68
C ARG A 35 -2.86 -0.07 -11.87
N HIS A 36 -1.71 0.58 -12.01
CA HIS A 36 -1.43 1.46 -13.16
C HIS A 36 -1.50 0.69 -14.48
N GLN A 37 -0.88 -0.48 -14.55
CA GLN A 37 -0.96 -1.34 -15.74
C GLN A 37 -2.42 -1.73 -16.06
N GLU A 38 -3.21 -2.07 -15.04
CA GLU A 38 -4.62 -2.40 -15.25
C GLU A 38 -5.44 -1.20 -15.75
N VAL A 39 -5.16 0.01 -15.23
CA VAL A 39 -5.78 1.25 -15.72
C VAL A 39 -5.40 1.51 -17.16
N GLU A 40 -4.12 1.39 -17.53
CA GLU A 40 -3.65 1.54 -18.91
C GLU A 40 -4.35 0.55 -19.84
N ASN A 41 -4.49 -0.71 -19.42
CA ASN A 41 -5.21 -1.72 -20.19
C ASN A 41 -6.68 -1.35 -20.40
N ILE A 42 -7.38 -0.86 -19.36
CA ILE A 42 -8.78 -0.43 -19.45
C ILE A 42 -8.92 0.77 -20.38
N LEU A 43 -8.05 1.77 -20.24
CA LEU A 43 -8.09 2.99 -21.06
C LEU A 43 -7.67 2.73 -22.51
N GLY A 44 -6.92 1.66 -22.77
CA GLY A 44 -6.54 1.21 -24.11
C GLY A 44 -7.58 0.35 -24.83
N GLN A 45 -8.73 0.05 -24.19
CA GLN A 45 -9.76 -0.78 -24.82
C GLN A 45 -10.46 -0.03 -25.99
N PRO A 46 -10.67 -0.68 -27.14
CA PRO A 46 -11.31 -0.05 -28.30
C PRO A 46 -12.77 0.33 -28.06
N ASP A 47 -13.43 -0.31 -27.10
CA ASP A 47 -14.80 -0.11 -26.67
C ASP A 47 -14.92 0.73 -25.38
N LEU A 48 -13.88 1.51 -25.06
CA LEU A 48 -13.90 2.40 -23.89
C LEU A 48 -15.09 3.35 -23.92
N THR A 49 -15.98 3.21 -22.95
CA THR A 49 -17.12 4.11 -22.77
C THR A 49 -16.74 5.30 -21.90
N ARG A 50 -17.44 6.43 -22.09
CA ARG A 50 -17.26 7.62 -21.25
C ARG A 50 -17.50 7.34 -19.77
N VAL A 51 -18.47 6.48 -19.47
CA VAL A 51 -18.81 6.06 -18.10
C VAL A 51 -17.63 5.35 -17.43
N VAL A 52 -16.98 4.43 -18.15
CA VAL A 52 -15.80 3.71 -17.64
C VAL A 52 -14.62 4.67 -17.46
N PHE A 53 -14.40 5.59 -18.40
CA PHE A 53 -13.36 6.61 -18.26
C PHE A 53 -13.55 7.47 -17.01
N ASP A 54 -14.75 8.05 -16.83
CA ASP A 54 -15.03 8.92 -15.70
C ASP A 54 -14.92 8.16 -14.35
N ASP A 55 -15.33 6.88 -14.32
CA ASP A 55 -15.13 6.00 -13.15
C ASP A 55 -13.64 5.80 -12.81
N VAL A 56 -12.82 5.44 -13.80
CA VAL A 56 -11.37 5.25 -13.62
C VAL A 56 -10.69 6.54 -13.11
N VAL A 57 -11.11 7.69 -13.62
CA VAL A 57 -10.62 9.00 -13.16
C VAL A 57 -11.03 9.26 -11.70
N ALA A 58 -12.30 9.02 -11.35
CA ALA A 58 -12.79 9.19 -9.99
C ALA A 58 -12.06 8.28 -8.99
N ARG A 59 -11.89 7.00 -9.35
CA ARG A 59 -11.16 6.01 -8.55
C ARG A 59 -9.69 6.37 -8.36
N THR A 60 -9.05 6.89 -9.41
CA THR A 60 -7.66 7.34 -9.32
C THR A 60 -7.51 8.54 -8.39
N LYS A 61 -8.45 9.49 -8.40
CA LYS A 61 -8.47 10.60 -7.44
C LYS A 61 -8.67 10.09 -6.00
N ALA A 62 -9.61 9.17 -5.80
CA ALA A 62 -9.90 8.58 -4.49
C ALA A 62 -8.67 7.87 -3.92
N LEU A 63 -8.00 7.02 -4.72
CA LEU A 63 -6.81 6.30 -4.29
C LEU A 63 -5.65 7.25 -3.96
N LYS A 64 -5.43 8.28 -4.78
CA LYS A 64 -4.41 9.30 -4.49
C LYS A 64 -4.67 9.97 -3.15
N SER A 65 -5.93 10.33 -2.87
CA SER A 65 -6.32 10.91 -1.58
C SER A 65 -6.09 9.95 -0.43
N LEU A 66 -6.43 8.67 -0.60
CA LEU A 66 -6.23 7.62 0.40
C LEU A 66 -4.74 7.45 0.75
N ILE A 67 -3.87 7.30 -0.25
CA ILE A 67 -2.42 7.17 -0.06
C ILE A 67 -1.87 8.42 0.61
N GLN A 68 -2.30 9.62 0.18
CA GLN A 68 -1.83 10.86 0.76
C GLN A 68 -2.23 11.00 2.24
N LYS A 69 -3.46 10.60 2.61
CA LYS A 69 -3.92 10.58 4.00
C LYS A 69 -3.09 9.63 4.87
N HIS A 70 -2.67 8.49 4.29
CA HIS A 70 -1.87 7.51 5.02
C HIS A 70 -0.38 7.85 5.02
N LYS A 71 0.12 8.73 4.15
CA LYS A 71 1.54 9.08 4.06
C LYS A 71 2.14 9.51 5.40
N ASP A 72 1.42 10.36 6.14
CA ASP A 72 1.88 10.87 7.43
C ASP A 72 1.89 9.76 8.50
N ILE A 73 0.87 8.91 8.48
CA ILE A 73 0.73 7.74 9.38
C ILE A 73 1.79 6.67 9.05
N ILE A 74 2.11 6.48 7.77
CA ILE A 74 3.09 5.51 7.29
C ILE A 74 4.48 5.84 7.80
N GLY A 75 4.89 7.11 7.73
CA GLY A 75 6.18 7.54 8.26
C GLY A 75 6.34 7.21 9.74
N GLU A 76 5.33 7.56 10.55
CA GLU A 76 5.36 7.29 12.00
C GLU A 76 5.33 5.79 12.32
N ARG A 77 4.48 5.02 11.64
CA ARG A 77 4.36 3.56 11.87
C ARG A 77 5.60 2.80 11.44
N LEU A 78 6.21 3.14 10.31
CA LEU A 78 7.48 2.53 9.87
C LEU A 78 8.61 2.80 10.88
N VAL A 79 8.69 4.02 11.42
CA VAL A 79 9.67 4.37 12.46
C VAL A 79 9.40 3.58 13.76
N ARG A 80 8.14 3.49 14.19
CA ARG A 80 7.75 2.68 15.36
C ARG A 80 8.08 1.19 15.18
N SER A 81 7.78 0.61 14.02
CA SER A 81 8.08 -0.79 13.71
C SER A 81 9.59 -1.06 13.77
N LYS A 82 10.42 -0.20 13.17
CA LYS A 82 11.89 -0.29 13.26
C LYS A 82 12.40 -0.18 14.70
N LYS A 83 11.89 0.77 15.49
CA LYS A 83 12.29 0.96 16.89
C LYS A 83 11.87 -0.22 17.78
N SER A 84 10.67 -0.77 17.55
CA SER A 84 10.17 -1.94 18.27
C SER A 84 11.09 -3.15 18.04
N LYS A 85 11.44 -3.44 16.78
CA LYS A 85 12.37 -4.53 16.43
C LYS A 85 13.77 -4.33 17.02
N GLN A 86 14.31 -3.11 16.98
CA GLN A 86 15.60 -2.81 17.61
C GLN A 86 15.55 -3.02 19.13
N SER A 87 14.49 -2.56 19.80
CA SER A 87 14.33 -2.77 21.24
C SER A 87 14.29 -4.25 21.60
N LEU A 88 13.51 -5.06 20.88
CA LEU A 88 13.44 -6.52 21.08
C LEU A 88 14.79 -7.20 20.83
N SER A 89 15.54 -6.80 19.80
CA SER A 89 16.87 -7.34 19.53
C SER A 89 17.88 -7.02 20.63
N LEU A 90 17.81 -5.84 21.25
CA LEU A 90 18.65 -5.47 22.39
C LEU A 90 18.31 -6.30 23.63
N TYR A 91 17.02 -6.47 23.93
CA TYR A 91 16.58 -7.33 25.03
C TYR A 91 17.00 -8.80 24.82
N SER A 92 16.88 -9.32 23.60
CA SER A 92 17.31 -10.69 23.26
C SER A 92 18.83 -10.87 23.42
N ASN A 93 19.64 -9.88 22.98
CA ASN A 93 21.09 -9.94 23.12
C ASN A 93 21.55 -9.83 24.59
N ILE A 94 20.86 -9.04 25.41
CA ILE A 94 21.15 -8.94 26.85
C ILE A 94 20.78 -10.24 27.57
N GLN A 95 19.69 -10.91 27.18
CA GLN A 95 19.34 -12.24 27.72
C GLN A 95 20.29 -13.35 27.25
N GLN A 96 20.78 -13.30 26.01
CA GLN A 96 21.66 -14.33 25.45
C GLN A 96 23.15 -14.18 25.84
N ASN A 97 23.64 -12.96 26.07
CA ASN A 97 25.02 -12.71 26.50
C ASN A 97 25.13 -12.30 27.98
N GLY A 98 24.08 -12.52 28.76
CA GLY A 98 23.96 -12.16 30.18
C GLY A 98 24.28 -13.28 31.17
N LEU A 99 25.19 -14.20 30.84
CA LEU A 99 25.79 -15.18 31.76
C LEU A 99 27.31 -15.23 31.58
#